data_AF-A0A1B6D1V0-F1
#
_entry.id   AF-A0A1B6D1V0-F1
#
_cell.length_a   1.000
_cell.length_b   1.000
_cell.length_c   1.000
_cell.angle_alpha   90.00
_cell.angle_beta   90.00
_cell.angle_gamma   90.00
#
_symmetry.space_group_name_H-M   'P 1'
#
loop_
_entity.id
_entity.type
_entity.pdbx_description
1 polymer ?
#
loop_
_entity_poly.entity_id
_entity_poly.type
_entity_poly.pdbx_seq_one_letter_code
_entity_poly.pdbx_strand_id
1 'polypeptide(L)'
;MENQLLTTPEHCPGTQSEEAGKVSACQGCPNQTICASGATKGPDPGVELVKARLSSVKNKLLILSGKGGVGKSTFTSLLARSLAAQNSNRNVAVLDIDVCGPSMPRVMGLLGEEVHQSGSGWSPVTKSEIFPATTGGGSKMAAELNLPFLGQLPLDPLLARCCDEGRDYLLEMPNSPTAQALSQIVGKIVENCEVDR
;
A
#
# COMPACT_ATOMS: atom_id res chain seq x y z
N MET A 1 30.64 12.50 -0.52
CA MET A 1 30.04 13.11 0.68
C MET A 1 28.78 12.33 0.97
N GLU A 2 28.69 11.67 2.12
CA GLU A 2 27.52 10.89 2.48
C GLU A 2 26.31 11.80 2.73
N ASN A 3 25.16 11.40 2.21
CA ASN A 3 23.90 12.09 2.49
C ASN A 3 23.40 11.64 3.86
N GLN A 4 23.88 12.30 4.93
CA GLN A 4 23.41 12.03 6.29
C GLN A 4 21.90 12.27 6.37
N LEU A 5 21.16 11.16 6.49
CA LEU A 5 19.75 11.18 6.87
C LEU A 5 19.63 11.90 8.21
N LEU A 6 19.08 13.12 8.18
CA LEU A 6 18.80 13.93 9.35
C LEU A 6 17.81 13.19 10.25
N THR A 7 18.34 12.47 11.23
CA THR A 7 17.53 11.85 12.27
C THR A 7 16.80 12.92 13.05
N THR A 8 15.52 12.70 13.33
CA THR A 8 14.76 13.57 14.23
C THR A 8 15.44 13.56 15.61
N PRO A 9 15.73 14.72 16.23
CA PRO A 9 16.31 14.78 17.56
C PRO A 9 15.50 13.94 18.55
N GLU A 10 16.18 13.21 19.45
CA GLU A 10 15.55 12.23 20.35
C GLU A 10 14.46 12.80 21.27
N HIS A 11 14.42 14.13 21.43
CA HIS A 11 13.46 14.87 22.25
C HIS A 11 12.66 15.89 21.41
N CYS A 12 12.43 15.62 20.12
CA CYS A 12 11.60 16.46 19.25
C CYS A 12 10.14 16.49 19.76
N PRO A 13 9.54 17.67 20.04
CA PRO A 13 8.17 17.77 20.54
C PRO A 13 7.10 17.48 19.46
N GLY A 14 7.50 17.18 18.22
CA GLY A 14 6.62 16.99 17.08
C GLY A 14 6.13 18.30 16.45
N THR A 15 5.85 18.27 15.14
CA THR A 15 5.47 19.45 14.35
C THR A 15 4.10 20.04 14.69
N GLN A 16 3.28 19.32 15.48
CA GLN A 16 1.96 19.75 15.94
C GLN A 16 1.97 20.36 17.36
N SER A 17 3.06 20.21 18.13
CA SER A 17 3.14 20.74 19.50
C SER A 17 3.17 22.27 19.51
N GLU A 18 2.71 22.89 20.59
CA GLU A 18 2.89 24.33 20.83
C GLU A 18 4.36 24.71 21.09
N GLU A 19 5.20 23.74 21.45
CA GLU A 19 6.63 23.88 21.69
C GLU A 19 7.48 23.70 20.42
N ALA A 20 6.86 23.33 19.30
CA ALA A 20 7.53 23.08 18.03
C ALA A 20 8.37 24.30 17.58
N GLY A 21 9.66 24.09 17.35
CA GLY A 21 10.61 25.14 16.97
C GLY A 21 11.11 26.02 18.13
N LYS A 22 10.55 25.90 19.33
CA LYS A 22 10.81 26.81 20.47
C LYS A 22 11.74 26.22 21.54
N VAL A 23 11.70 24.91 21.76
CA VAL A 23 12.53 24.22 22.76
C VAL A 23 13.97 23.99 22.29
N SER A 24 14.87 23.71 23.24
CA SER A 24 16.29 23.39 22.97
C SER A 24 16.47 22.25 21.98
N ALA A 25 15.63 21.21 22.03
CA ALA A 25 15.65 20.08 21.11
C ALA A 25 15.32 20.44 19.64
N CYS A 26 14.89 21.68 19.36
CA CYS A 26 14.71 22.19 18.00
C CYS A 26 15.89 23.04 17.49
N GLN A 27 16.87 23.38 18.33
CA GLN A 27 18.01 24.21 17.93
C GLN A 27 18.87 23.50 16.89
N GLY A 28 19.20 24.19 15.80
CA GLY A 28 19.96 23.63 14.67
C GLY A 28 19.14 22.72 13.74
N CYS A 29 17.85 22.49 14.01
CA CYS A 29 16.97 21.79 13.08
C CYS A 29 16.68 22.67 11.85
N PRO A 30 16.87 22.19 10.60
CA PRO A 30 16.54 22.97 9.41
C PRO A 30 15.09 23.46 9.35
N ASN A 31 14.17 22.74 10.01
CA ASN A 31 12.74 23.07 10.07
C ASN A 31 12.37 23.92 11.31
N GLN A 32 13.32 24.40 12.11
CA GLN A 32 13.02 25.15 13.35
C GLN A 32 12.10 26.34 13.10
N THR A 33 12.40 27.15 12.08
CA THR A 33 11.65 28.38 11.75
C THR A 33 10.21 28.12 11.30
N ILE A 34 9.97 27.06 10.51
CA ILE A 34 8.63 26.73 9.99
C ILE A 34 7.76 26.01 11.04
N CYS A 35 8.38 25.29 11.99
CA CYS A 35 7.70 24.82 13.20
C CYS A 35 7.34 26.01 14.12
N ALA A 36 8.28 26.92 14.37
CA ALA A 36 8.10 28.06 15.27
C ALA A 36 7.03 29.07 14.78
N SER A 37 6.86 29.22 13.46
CA SER A 37 5.79 30.04 12.89
C SER A 37 4.39 29.41 12.99
N GLY A 38 4.28 28.16 13.42
CA GLY A 38 3.02 27.41 13.49
C GLY A 38 2.46 26.99 12.13
N ALA A 39 3.16 27.25 11.01
CA ALA A 39 2.71 26.87 9.68
C ALA A 39 2.49 25.35 9.53
N THR A 40 3.24 24.53 10.29
CA THR A 40 3.07 23.08 10.36
C THR A 40 1.76 22.62 11.02
N LYS A 41 1.02 23.50 11.70
CA LYS A 41 -0.29 23.22 12.34
C LYS A 41 -1.49 23.49 11.43
N GLY A 42 -1.28 24.14 10.28
CA GLY A 42 -2.35 24.28 9.29
C GLY A 42 -2.74 22.92 8.71
N PRO A 43 -4.00 22.72 8.26
CA PRO A 43 -4.32 21.56 7.44
C PRO A 43 -3.45 21.61 6.18
N ASP A 44 -2.78 20.51 5.85
CA ASP A 44 -1.96 20.41 4.64
C ASP A 44 -2.83 20.76 3.41
N PRO A 45 -2.47 21.77 2.61
CA PRO A 45 -3.25 22.16 1.43
C PRO A 45 -3.35 21.04 0.38
N GLY A 46 -2.47 20.03 0.44
CA GLY A 46 -2.58 18.79 -0.31
C GLY A 46 -3.82 17.96 0.03
N VAL A 47 -4.36 18.05 1.24
CA VAL A 47 -5.51 17.22 1.70
C VAL A 47 -6.76 17.48 0.89
N GLU A 48 -7.16 18.74 0.70
CA GLU A 48 -8.34 19.07 -0.10
C GLU A 48 -8.12 18.79 -1.60
N LEU A 49 -6.88 18.92 -2.10
CA LEU A 49 -6.53 18.51 -3.47
C LEU A 49 -6.64 16.99 -3.67
N VAL A 50 -6.12 16.19 -2.74
CA VAL A 50 -6.21 14.72 -2.76
C VAL A 50 -7.66 14.28 -2.62
N LYS A 51 -8.44 14.88 -1.71
CA LYS A 51 -9.88 14.64 -1.52
C LYS A 51 -10.68 14.95 -2.79
N ALA A 52 -10.38 16.06 -3.47
CA ALA A 52 -10.98 16.40 -4.77
C ALA A 52 -10.59 15.40 -5.87
N ARG A 53 -9.31 15.03 -5.97
CA ARG A 53 -8.81 14.05 -6.97
C ARG A 53 -9.34 12.63 -6.74
N LEU A 54 -9.57 12.25 -5.49
CA LEU A 54 -10.13 10.94 -5.10
C LEU A 54 -11.66 10.97 -4.86
N SER A 55 -12.35 12.01 -5.31
CA SER A 55 -13.81 12.15 -5.13
C SER A 55 -14.63 11.14 -5.95
N SER A 56 -14.14 10.77 -7.13
CA SER A 56 -14.76 9.77 -8.01
C SER A 56 -14.43 8.32 -7.64
N VAL A 57 -13.45 8.11 -6.75
CA VAL A 57 -13.01 6.77 -6.31
C VAL A 57 -13.98 6.26 -5.24
N LYS A 58 -14.92 5.41 -5.65
CA LYS A 58 -16.00 4.88 -4.79
C LYS A 58 -15.48 4.16 -3.55
N ASN A 59 -14.59 3.17 -3.75
CA ASN A 59 -14.08 2.30 -2.69
C ASN A 59 -12.56 2.46 -2.56
N LYS A 60 -12.05 2.54 -1.33
CA LYS A 60 -10.66 2.88 -1.00
C LYS A 60 -10.08 1.82 -0.05
N LEU A 61 -9.61 0.72 -0.62
CA LEU A 61 -9.08 -0.42 0.15
C LEU A 61 -7.62 -0.18 0.54
N LEU A 62 -7.38 -0.06 1.85
CA LEU A 62 -6.05 0.08 2.43
C LEU A 62 -5.53 -1.28 2.91
N ILE A 63 -4.39 -1.73 2.38
CA ILE A 63 -3.81 -3.05 2.67
C ILE A 63 -2.49 -2.85 3.42
N LEU A 64 -2.44 -3.29 4.66
CA LEU A 64 -1.34 -3.05 5.60
C LEU A 64 -0.68 -4.35 6.06
N SER A 65 0.58 -4.25 6.53
CA SER A 65 1.33 -5.37 7.07
C SER A 65 2.33 -4.90 8.12
N GLY A 66 2.29 -5.48 9.33
CA GLY A 66 3.22 -5.14 10.41
C GLY A 66 4.65 -5.68 10.26
N LYS A 67 4.95 -6.40 9.17
CA LYS A 67 6.26 -6.97 8.83
C LYS A 67 6.43 -7.06 7.30
N GLY A 68 7.68 -6.98 6.81
CA GLY A 68 8.01 -7.34 5.43
C GLY A 68 7.87 -8.84 5.15
N GLY A 69 7.90 -9.24 3.88
CA GLY A 69 7.85 -10.64 3.43
C GLY A 69 6.48 -11.33 3.52
N VAL A 70 5.52 -10.81 4.29
CA VAL A 70 4.20 -11.44 4.52
C VAL A 70 3.26 -11.48 3.30
N GLY A 71 3.74 -11.13 2.11
CA GLY A 71 2.95 -11.19 0.87
C GLY A 71 1.97 -10.05 0.64
N LYS A 72 2.05 -8.91 1.37
CA LYS A 72 1.18 -7.72 1.19
C LYS A 72 0.94 -7.40 -0.29
N SER A 73 2.01 -7.11 -1.02
CA SER A 73 1.93 -6.63 -2.40
C SER A 73 1.52 -7.75 -3.38
N THR A 74 1.81 -9.02 -3.05
CA THR A 74 1.29 -10.20 -3.76
C THR A 74 -0.23 -10.35 -3.59
N PHE A 75 -0.75 -10.09 -2.39
CA PHE A 75 -2.19 -10.09 -2.17
C PHE A 75 -2.87 -8.91 -2.87
N THR A 76 -2.29 -7.71 -2.83
CA THR A 76 -2.82 -6.52 -3.50
C THR A 76 -2.94 -6.68 -5.01
N SER A 77 -1.91 -7.21 -5.69
CA SER A 77 -1.92 -7.43 -7.13
C SER A 77 -2.93 -8.50 -7.55
N LEU A 78 -3.00 -9.63 -6.82
CA LEU A 78 -4.00 -10.68 -7.00
C LEU A 78 -5.43 -10.15 -6.81
N LEU A 79 -5.67 -9.38 -5.74
CA LEU A 79 -6.96 -8.74 -5.47
C LEU A 79 -7.33 -7.77 -6.60
N ALA A 80 -6.39 -6.93 -7.07
CA ALA A 80 -6.64 -5.98 -8.13
C ALA A 80 -6.98 -6.66 -9.47
N ARG A 81 -6.19 -7.67 -9.88
CA ARG A 81 -6.45 -8.46 -11.08
C ARG A 81 -7.79 -9.21 -10.99
N SER A 82 -8.10 -9.81 -9.83
CA SER A 82 -9.38 -10.49 -9.61
C SER A 82 -10.59 -9.55 -9.65
N LEU A 83 -10.51 -8.39 -8.98
CA LEU A 83 -11.59 -7.39 -8.98
C LEU A 83 -11.89 -6.82 -10.37
N ALA A 84 -10.87 -6.67 -11.23
CA ALA A 84 -11.00 -6.24 -12.61
C ALA A 84 -11.57 -7.35 -13.51
N ALA A 85 -11.06 -8.59 -13.37
CA ALA A 85 -11.54 -9.74 -14.14
C ALA A 85 -13.01 -10.10 -13.84
N GLN A 86 -13.48 -9.87 -12.61
CA GLN A 86 -14.87 -10.13 -12.21
C GLN A 86 -15.89 -9.17 -12.86
N ASN A 87 -15.50 -7.94 -13.25
CA ASN A 87 -16.45 -6.95 -13.77
C ASN A 87 -15.74 -5.92 -14.64
N SER A 88 -15.93 -6.00 -15.96
CA SER A 88 -15.34 -5.08 -16.94
C SER A 88 -15.79 -3.62 -16.82
N ASN A 89 -16.86 -3.32 -16.07
CA ASN A 89 -17.28 -1.95 -15.76
C ASN A 89 -16.64 -1.40 -14.47
N ARG A 90 -15.80 -2.19 -13.78
CA ARG A 90 -15.12 -1.79 -12.54
C ARG A 90 -13.69 -1.35 -12.86
N ASN A 91 -13.47 -0.04 -12.94
CA ASN A 91 -12.11 0.52 -12.98
C ASN A 91 -11.40 0.21 -11.65
N VAL A 92 -10.25 -0.48 -11.73
CA VAL A 92 -9.40 -0.81 -10.58
C VAL A 92 -8.04 -0.16 -10.78
N ALA A 93 -7.51 0.46 -9.73
CA ALA A 93 -6.16 1.01 -9.70
C ALA A 93 -5.48 0.62 -8.38
N VAL A 94 -4.16 0.40 -8.43
CA VAL A 94 -3.33 0.19 -7.24
C VAL A 94 -2.44 1.41 -7.04
N LEU A 95 -2.52 2.01 -5.86
CA LEU A 95 -1.59 3.03 -5.41
C LEU A 95 -0.61 2.37 -4.43
N ASP A 96 0.64 2.16 -4.85
CA ASP A 96 1.67 1.70 -3.93
C ASP A 96 2.14 2.89 -3.08
N ILE A 97 2.08 2.72 -1.76
CA ILE A 97 2.48 3.72 -0.75
C ILE A 97 3.61 3.17 0.15
N ASP A 98 4.22 2.05 -0.23
CA ASP A 98 5.26 1.39 0.55
C ASP A 98 6.61 2.11 0.41
N VAL A 99 7.06 2.73 1.50
CA VAL A 99 8.38 3.38 1.60
C VAL A 99 9.52 2.34 1.55
N CYS A 100 9.24 1.07 1.87
CA CYS A 100 10.25 0.02 2.06
C CYS A 100 10.40 -0.93 0.87
N GLY A 101 10.46 -0.38 -0.34
CA GLY A 101 10.94 -1.07 -1.54
C GLY A 101 9.84 -1.43 -2.56
N PRO A 102 10.11 -1.28 -3.87
CA PRO A 102 9.09 -1.32 -4.91
C PRO A 102 8.65 -2.76 -5.20
N SER A 103 7.68 -3.23 -4.42
CA SER A 103 7.18 -4.61 -4.46
C SER A 103 5.94 -4.77 -5.33
N MET A 104 5.08 -3.75 -5.46
CA MET A 104 3.92 -3.81 -6.36
C MET A 104 4.28 -3.86 -7.86
N PRO A 105 5.23 -3.05 -8.37
CA PRO A 105 5.65 -3.06 -9.77
C PRO A 105 5.89 -4.47 -10.32
N ARG A 106 6.78 -5.20 -9.64
CA ARG A 106 7.17 -6.60 -9.88
C ARG A 106 5.98 -7.54 -10.04
N VAL A 107 5.13 -7.63 -9.01
CA VAL A 107 4.04 -8.62 -9.04
C VAL A 107 2.97 -8.27 -10.07
N MET A 108 2.83 -6.99 -10.40
CA MET A 108 1.97 -6.56 -11.51
C MET A 108 2.58 -6.84 -12.89
N GLY A 109 3.84 -7.26 -12.97
CA GLY A 109 4.52 -7.74 -14.17
C GLY A 109 5.13 -6.69 -15.07
N LEU A 110 4.77 -5.42 -14.85
CA LEU A 110 5.48 -4.32 -15.47
C LEU A 110 6.83 -4.21 -14.75
N LEU A 111 7.95 -4.33 -15.47
CA LEU A 111 9.31 -4.37 -14.92
C LEU A 111 10.35 -3.77 -15.89
N GLY A 112 10.46 -2.45 -16.00
CA GLY A 112 11.60 -1.80 -16.69
C GLY A 112 11.30 -0.46 -17.34
N GLU A 113 10.46 0.37 -16.71
CA GLU A 113 9.77 1.47 -17.40
C GLU A 113 9.64 2.72 -16.51
N GLU A 114 9.45 3.90 -17.10
CA GLU A 114 9.44 5.20 -16.40
C GLU A 114 8.06 5.83 -16.33
N VAL A 115 7.70 6.49 -15.21
CA VAL A 115 6.43 7.21 -15.08
C VAL A 115 6.28 8.29 -16.15
N HIS A 116 5.44 8.03 -17.15
CA HIS A 116 5.13 9.02 -18.17
C HIS A 116 4.38 10.21 -17.56
N GLN A 117 4.95 11.41 -17.66
CA GLN A 117 4.24 12.64 -17.30
C GLN A 117 3.32 13.08 -18.43
N SER A 118 2.04 13.28 -18.10
CA SER A 118 1.06 13.92 -18.97
C SER A 118 0.66 15.28 -18.39
N GLY A 119 0.05 16.14 -19.21
CA GLY A 119 -0.45 17.45 -18.76
C GLY A 119 -1.56 17.39 -17.69
N SER A 120 -2.04 16.20 -17.32
CA SER A 120 -3.05 15.97 -16.28
C SER A 120 -2.56 15.16 -15.07
N GLY A 121 -1.39 14.51 -15.15
CA GLY A 121 -0.80 13.71 -14.06
C GLY A 121 0.20 12.62 -14.48
N TRP A 122 0.54 11.78 -13.50
CA TRP A 122 1.50 10.67 -13.59
C TRP A 122 0.83 9.41 -14.18
N SER A 123 1.46 8.74 -15.14
CA SER A 123 1.03 7.43 -15.68
C SER A 123 1.94 6.28 -15.21
N PRO A 124 1.41 5.07 -14.93
CA PRO A 124 2.06 4.09 -14.05
C PRO A 124 3.01 3.09 -14.74
N VAL A 125 4.29 3.05 -14.32
CA VAL A 125 5.34 2.10 -14.79
C VAL A 125 6.49 1.92 -13.73
N THR A 126 7.59 1.15 -13.93
CA THR A 126 8.04 0.12 -12.92
C THR A 126 9.49 -0.50 -12.85
N LYS A 127 9.89 -1.06 -11.66
CA LYS A 127 10.75 -2.29 -11.34
C LYS A 127 10.67 -2.64 -9.79
N SER A 128 11.13 -3.70 -9.06
CA SER A 128 12.00 -4.95 -9.15
C SER A 128 11.78 -5.97 -7.95
N GLU A 129 12.57 -7.07 -7.79
CA GLU A 129 12.39 -8.37 -7.00
C GLU A 129 12.47 -8.46 -5.42
N ILE A 130 12.20 -9.67 -4.80
CA ILE A 130 12.68 -10.27 -3.48
C ILE A 130 11.70 -10.64 -2.27
N PHE A 131 11.87 -11.89 -1.72
CA PHE A 131 11.62 -12.63 -0.39
C PHE A 131 10.26 -12.65 0.46
N PRO A 132 10.14 -13.24 1.71
CA PRO A 132 9.48 -14.55 1.94
C PRO A 132 8.43 -14.66 3.10
N ALA A 133 7.61 -15.73 3.11
CA ALA A 133 6.37 -15.84 3.92
C ALA A 133 6.48 -16.51 5.32
N THR A 134 5.45 -16.30 6.16
CA THR A 134 5.22 -16.96 7.47
C THR A 134 3.75 -17.37 7.60
N THR A 135 3.46 -18.50 8.25
CA THR A 135 2.12 -19.12 8.30
C THR A 135 1.36 -18.87 9.60
N GLY A 136 0.03 -18.83 9.53
CA GLY A 136 -0.90 -18.85 10.68
C GLY A 136 -1.09 -17.56 11.46
N GLY A 137 -0.11 -16.66 11.53
CA GLY A 137 -0.13 -15.49 12.42
C GLY A 137 -1.33 -14.54 12.24
N GLY A 138 -1.80 -14.34 11.00
CA GLY A 138 -2.89 -13.40 10.70
C GLY A 138 -4.25 -13.82 11.27
N SER A 139 -4.56 -15.13 11.32
CA SER A 139 -5.82 -15.63 11.88
C SER A 139 -5.87 -15.43 13.40
N LYS A 140 -4.77 -15.72 14.10
CA LYS A 140 -4.64 -15.49 15.54
C LYS A 140 -4.77 -14.00 15.89
N MET A 141 -4.10 -13.12 15.13
CA MET A 141 -4.20 -11.67 15.30
C MET A 141 -5.62 -11.14 15.05
N ALA A 142 -6.33 -11.65 14.05
CA ALA A 142 -7.73 -11.26 13.79
C ALA A 142 -8.63 -11.64 14.98
N ALA A 143 -8.48 -12.84 15.54
CA ALA A 143 -9.22 -13.27 16.73
C ALA A 143 -8.86 -12.43 17.98
N GLU A 144 -7.57 -12.14 18.20
CA GLU A 144 -7.10 -11.32 19.34
C GLU A 144 -7.59 -9.87 19.30
N LEU A 145 -7.82 -9.32 18.10
CA LEU A 145 -8.31 -7.96 17.88
C LEU A 145 -9.84 -7.90 17.63
N ASN A 146 -10.54 -9.02 17.70
CA ASN A 146 -11.98 -9.15 17.35
C ASN A 146 -12.33 -8.60 15.95
N LEU A 147 -11.46 -8.87 14.97
CA LEU A 147 -11.61 -8.43 13.57
C LEU A 147 -12.15 -9.57 12.67
N PRO A 148 -13.02 -9.28 11.69
CA PRO A 148 -13.50 -10.28 10.74
C PRO A 148 -12.37 -10.92 9.92
N PHE A 149 -12.15 -12.22 10.12
CA PHE A 149 -11.13 -12.97 9.38
C PHE A 149 -11.65 -13.36 7.98
N LEU A 150 -11.20 -12.62 6.95
CA LEU A 150 -11.66 -12.83 5.57
C LEU A 150 -11.13 -14.14 4.97
N GLY A 151 -9.90 -14.54 5.28
CA GLY A 151 -9.31 -15.82 4.86
C GLY A 151 -7.79 -15.81 4.84
N GLN A 152 -7.21 -16.87 4.27
CA GLN A 152 -5.77 -17.02 4.05
C GLN A 152 -5.51 -17.62 2.66
N LEU A 153 -4.39 -17.26 2.04
CA LEU A 153 -3.88 -17.97 0.87
C LEU A 153 -2.90 -19.08 1.33
N PRO A 154 -2.88 -20.25 0.68
CA PRO A 154 -1.86 -21.26 0.90
C PRO A 154 -0.48 -20.75 0.42
N LEU A 155 0.60 -21.34 0.94
CA LEU A 155 1.94 -21.11 0.37
C LEU A 155 2.07 -21.90 -0.93
N ASP A 156 2.20 -21.17 -2.04
CA ASP A 156 2.25 -21.73 -3.38
C ASP A 156 3.52 -21.24 -4.11
N PRO A 157 4.49 -22.15 -4.38
CA PRO A 157 5.70 -21.81 -5.14
C PRO A 157 5.42 -21.35 -6.58
N LEU A 158 4.32 -21.78 -7.19
CA LEU A 158 3.91 -21.32 -8.52
C LEU A 158 3.36 -19.89 -8.47
N LEU A 159 2.67 -19.51 -7.39
CA LEU A 159 2.30 -18.11 -7.16
C LEU A 159 3.55 -17.25 -7.01
N ALA A 160 4.46 -17.59 -6.10
CA ALA A 160 5.71 -16.85 -5.91
C ALA A 160 6.47 -16.70 -7.25
N ARG A 161 6.64 -17.80 -7.98
CA ARG A 161 7.27 -17.80 -9.30
C ARG A 161 6.55 -16.88 -10.31
N CYS A 162 5.22 -16.92 -10.40
CA CYS A 162 4.48 -16.01 -11.28
C CYS A 162 4.60 -14.55 -10.84
N CYS A 163 4.73 -14.28 -9.54
CA CYS A 163 4.95 -12.93 -9.01
C CYS A 163 6.33 -12.37 -9.36
N ASP A 164 7.37 -13.20 -9.32
CA ASP A 164 8.74 -12.79 -9.65
C ASP A 164 8.94 -12.70 -11.18
N GLU A 165 8.38 -13.65 -11.94
CA GLU A 165 8.35 -13.62 -13.42
C GLU A 165 7.26 -12.68 -14.00
N GLY A 166 6.52 -11.96 -13.15
CA GLY A 166 5.54 -10.93 -13.52
C GLY A 166 4.21 -11.40 -14.12
N ARG A 167 4.06 -12.68 -14.45
CA ARG A 167 2.92 -13.20 -15.21
C ARG A 167 1.62 -13.25 -14.42
N ASP A 168 0.51 -13.58 -15.09
CA ASP A 168 -0.79 -13.69 -14.43
C ASP A 168 -1.12 -15.11 -13.96
N TYR A 169 -0.79 -15.34 -12.69
CA TYR A 169 -1.15 -16.54 -11.95
C TYR A 169 -2.64 -16.89 -12.05
N LEU A 170 -3.55 -15.92 -12.14
CA LEU A 170 -5.00 -16.20 -12.23
C LEU A 170 -5.44 -16.69 -13.62
N LEU A 171 -4.64 -16.43 -14.66
CA LEU A 171 -4.84 -16.97 -16.01
C LEU A 171 -4.10 -18.30 -16.21
N GLU A 172 -2.92 -18.47 -15.60
CA GLU A 172 -2.14 -19.71 -15.66
C GLU A 172 -2.67 -20.82 -14.76
N MET A 173 -3.17 -20.48 -13.57
CA MET A 173 -3.56 -21.43 -12.52
C MET A 173 -5.01 -21.22 -12.02
N PRO A 174 -6.01 -21.02 -12.89
CA PRO A 174 -7.37 -20.58 -12.49
C PRO A 174 -8.09 -21.57 -11.54
N ASN A 175 -7.75 -22.85 -11.61
CA ASN A 175 -8.37 -23.92 -10.82
C ASN A 175 -7.58 -24.27 -9.54
N SER A 176 -6.51 -23.56 -9.20
CA SER A 176 -5.67 -23.90 -8.05
C SER A 176 -6.35 -23.65 -6.70
N PRO A 177 -5.91 -24.29 -5.60
CA PRO A 177 -6.37 -23.96 -4.25
C PRO A 177 -6.16 -22.49 -3.89
N THR A 178 -5.10 -21.88 -4.41
CA THR A 178 -4.73 -20.48 -4.20
C THR A 178 -5.70 -19.52 -4.91
N ALA A 179 -6.08 -19.82 -6.15
CA ALA A 179 -7.06 -19.06 -6.91
C ALA A 179 -8.47 -19.19 -6.32
N GLN A 180 -8.84 -20.40 -5.88
CA GLN A 180 -10.11 -20.65 -5.18
C GLN A 180 -10.19 -19.90 -3.84
N ALA A 181 -9.14 -19.97 -3.01
CA ALA A 181 -9.06 -19.24 -1.74
C ALA A 181 -9.09 -17.72 -1.94
N LEU A 182 -8.38 -17.20 -2.95
CA LEU A 182 -8.46 -15.79 -3.33
C LEU A 182 -9.90 -15.41 -3.71
N SER A 183 -10.55 -16.16 -4.59
CA SER A 183 -11.91 -15.86 -5.05
C SER A 183 -12.91 -15.74 -3.88
N GLN A 184 -12.80 -16.61 -2.87
CA GLN A 184 -13.61 -16.54 -1.65
C GLN A 184 -13.32 -15.28 -0.81
N ILE A 185 -12.04 -14.86 -0.71
CA ILE A 185 -11.64 -13.63 -0.01
C ILE A 185 -12.15 -12.39 -0.76
N VAL A 186 -12.01 -12.38 -2.10
CA VAL A 186 -12.47 -11.29 -2.97
C VAL A 186 -13.99 -11.14 -2.89
N GLY A 187 -14.75 -12.26 -2.88
CA GLY A 187 -16.20 -12.25 -2.69
C GLY A 187 -16.61 -11.50 -1.43
N LYS A 188 -16.05 -11.87 -0.27
CA LYS A 188 -16.29 -11.19 1.01
C LYS A 188 -15.91 -9.70 0.98
N ILE A 189 -14.80 -9.35 0.33
CA ILE A 189 -14.38 -7.95 0.17
C ILE A 189 -15.41 -7.18 -0.66
N VAL A 190 -15.89 -7.75 -1.78
CA VAL A 190 -16.92 -7.14 -2.64
C VAL A 190 -18.23 -6.99 -1.87
N GLU A 191 -18.69 -8.01 -1.15
CA GLU A 191 -19.89 -7.93 -0.30
C GLU A 191 -19.81 -6.75 0.68
N ASN A 192 -18.73 -6.64 1.46
CA ASN A 192 -18.53 -5.53 2.39
C ASN A 192 -18.42 -4.17 1.68
N CYS A 193 -17.88 -4.15 0.46
CA CYS A 193 -17.74 -2.95 -0.39
C CYS A 193 -19.01 -2.55 -1.16
N GLU A 194 -20.10 -3.30 -1.03
CA GLU A 194 -21.38 -3.02 -1.70
C GLU A 194 -22.56 -2.87 -0.72
N VAL A 195 -22.34 -3.08 0.58
CA VAL A 195 -23.27 -2.75 1.68
C VAL A 195 -23.35 -1.24 1.94
N ASP A 196 -22.24 -0.49 1.77
CA ASP A 196 -22.18 0.97 1.96
C ASP A 196 -22.62 1.73 0.69
N ARG A 197 -23.86 1.53 0.22
CA ARG A 197 -24.45 2.20 -0.97
C ARG A 197 -25.83 2.79 -0.73
#